data_AF-A0A9P3GAJ5-F1
#
_entry.id   AF-A0A9P3GAJ5-F1
#
_cell.length_a   1.000
_cell.length_b   1.000
_cell.length_c   1.000
_cell.angle_alpha   90.00
_cell.angle_beta   90.00
_cell.angle_gamma   90.00
#
_symmetry.space_group_name_H-M   'P 1'
#
loop_
_entity.id
_entity.type
_entity.pdbx_description
1 polymer ?
#
loop_
_entity_poly.entity_id
_entity_poly.type
_entity_poly.pdbx_seq_one_letter_code
_entity_poly.pdbx_strand_id
1 'polypeptide(L)'
;MATPSTQAAADPESDVLRQCQNCFKEQTEDRKLLTCSRCKRSHYCSKDCQTAHWPSHKENCTLTADLRSDIRATSAALRAEGLGAPDPQEIERLLKQFSQTRRPILTMAALEAFRLDVRPQDVSKYVLWVELAPTGRPYPHEFRLLRAEKWTLDDLRANYATPSLPSLLERIESLHQQSQEIAKKGGLGVAIAIVSCGPVKHMMPLGISDHPRDAGLKFENTDLWLEKLKMGIERTF
;
A
#
# COMPACT_ATOMS: atom_id res chain seq x y z
N MET A 1 36.13 8.91 -17.52
CA MET A 1 35.71 9.67 -16.32
C MET A 1 34.34 9.16 -15.94
N ALA A 2 34.25 8.40 -14.83
CA ALA A 2 33.01 7.75 -14.40
C ALA A 2 32.16 8.74 -13.60
N THR A 3 30.91 8.94 -14.00
CA THR A 3 29.91 9.66 -13.22
C THR A 3 29.51 8.82 -11.99
N PRO A 4 29.49 9.39 -10.77
CA PRO A 4 29.04 8.66 -9.60
C PRO A 4 27.54 8.46 -9.68
N SER A 5 27.11 7.20 -9.56
CA SER A 5 25.72 6.80 -9.41
C SER A 5 25.22 7.27 -8.04
N THR A 6 24.38 8.31 -8.01
CA THR A 6 23.79 8.83 -6.77
C THR A 6 22.85 7.77 -6.17
N GLN A 7 23.34 7.02 -5.17
CA GLN A 7 22.49 6.27 -4.27
C GLN A 7 21.70 7.28 -3.43
N ALA A 8 20.39 7.37 -3.64
CA ALA A 8 19.51 8.14 -2.78
C ALA A 8 19.56 7.53 -1.36
N ALA A 9 20.29 8.21 -0.46
CA ALA A 9 20.26 7.92 0.96
C ALA A 9 18.83 8.14 1.47
N ALA A 10 18.34 7.21 2.29
CA ALA A 10 17.07 7.39 2.99
C ALA A 10 17.22 8.55 3.99
N ASP A 11 16.34 9.53 3.89
CA ASP A 11 16.32 10.74 4.72
C ASP A 11 15.88 10.39 6.16
N PRO A 12 16.65 10.76 7.21
CA PRO A 12 16.37 10.42 8.61
C PRO A 12 15.08 11.00 9.20
N GLU A 13 14.39 11.95 8.54
CA GLU A 13 13.08 12.47 8.95
C GLU A 13 11.88 11.68 8.36
N SER A 14 12.13 10.65 7.56
CA SER A 14 11.06 9.77 7.10
C SER A 14 10.74 8.70 8.16
N ASP A 15 9.76 8.96 9.02
CA ASP A 15 9.20 7.93 9.87
C ASP A 15 8.53 6.86 8.98
N VAL A 16 9.29 5.80 8.70
CA VAL A 16 8.86 4.66 7.91
C VAL A 16 7.94 3.79 8.77
N LEU A 17 6.63 4.02 8.62
CA LEU A 17 5.58 3.36 9.40
C LEU A 17 5.20 2.01 8.81
N ARG A 18 6.10 1.05 8.93
CA ARG A 18 5.89 -0.34 8.50
C ARG A 18 5.02 -1.09 9.52
N GLN A 19 4.25 -2.05 9.03
CA GLN A 19 3.43 -2.93 9.85
C GLN A 19 3.75 -4.40 9.53
N CYS A 20 3.82 -5.22 10.59
CA CYS A 20 3.96 -6.67 10.46
C CYS A 20 2.75 -7.24 9.72
N GLN A 21 2.97 -8.04 8.67
CA GLN A 21 1.88 -8.63 7.88
C GLN A 21 1.24 -9.86 8.52
N ASN A 22 1.75 -10.31 9.67
CA ASN A 22 1.17 -11.40 10.45
C ASN A 22 0.40 -10.91 11.67
N CYS A 23 1.05 -10.12 12.53
CA CYS A 23 0.48 -9.68 13.81
C CYS A 23 -0.03 -8.23 13.79
N PHE A 24 0.11 -7.53 12.66
CA PHE A 24 -0.35 -6.15 12.44
C PHE A 24 0.19 -5.10 13.42
N LYS A 25 1.16 -5.47 14.26
CA LYS A 25 1.86 -4.51 15.09
C LYS A 25 2.76 -3.64 14.23
N GLU A 26 2.76 -2.36 14.53
CA GLU A 26 3.60 -1.35 13.90
C GLU A 26 5.07 -1.52 14.30
N GLN A 27 5.94 -1.00 13.46
CA GLN A 27 7.35 -0.82 13.75
C GLN A 27 7.50 0.23 14.85
N THR A 28 8.34 -0.07 15.83
CA THR A 28 8.75 0.88 16.89
C THR A 28 10.28 0.88 16.98
N GLU A 29 10.86 1.78 17.77
CA GLU A 29 12.31 1.77 18.04
C GLU A 29 12.79 0.39 18.53
N ASP A 30 12.02 -0.23 19.43
CA ASP A 30 12.28 -1.55 19.99
C ASP A 30 11.85 -2.72 19.10
N ARG A 31 11.00 -2.47 18.08
CA ARG A 31 10.48 -3.50 17.17
C ARG A 31 10.76 -3.14 15.72
N LYS A 32 11.99 -3.36 15.29
CA LYS A 32 12.38 -3.25 13.88
C LYS A 32 11.77 -4.40 13.07
N LEU A 33 11.20 -4.08 11.91
CA LEU A 33 10.60 -5.09 11.04
C LEU A 33 11.57 -5.56 9.95
N LEU A 34 11.67 -6.87 9.80
CA LEU A 34 12.37 -7.56 8.73
C LEU A 34 11.60 -7.44 7.42
N THR A 35 12.29 -7.14 6.32
CA THR A 35 11.68 -7.15 4.98
C THR A 35 11.84 -8.53 4.35
N CYS A 36 10.77 -9.08 3.77
CA CYS A 36 10.83 -10.32 2.99
C CYS A 36 11.91 -10.21 1.90
N SER A 37 12.89 -11.12 1.93
CA SER A 37 14.06 -11.05 1.06
C SER A 37 13.73 -11.23 -0.43
N ARG A 38 12.65 -11.95 -0.75
CA ARG A 38 12.20 -12.22 -2.12
C ARG A 38 11.40 -11.06 -2.71
N CYS A 39 10.21 -10.78 -2.17
CA CYS A 39 9.33 -9.74 -2.74
C CYS A 39 9.75 -8.31 -2.39
N LYS A 40 10.53 -8.11 -1.31
CA LYS A 40 10.94 -6.80 -0.78
C LYS A 40 9.77 -5.87 -0.41
N ARG A 41 8.58 -6.45 -0.13
CA ARG A 41 7.31 -5.73 0.05
C ARG A 41 6.66 -5.96 1.41
N SER A 42 6.61 -7.22 1.86
CA SER A 42 6.04 -7.59 3.16
C SER A 42 7.07 -7.44 4.28
N HIS A 43 6.59 -7.07 5.46
CA HIS A 43 7.40 -6.81 6.65
C HIS A 43 6.94 -7.70 7.82
N TYR A 44 7.88 -8.13 8.65
CA TYR A 44 7.63 -9.07 9.76
C TYR A 44 8.47 -8.70 10.98
N CYS A 45 7.91 -8.79 12.18
CA CYS A 45 8.68 -8.51 13.41
C CYS A 45 9.62 -9.65 13.81
N SER A 46 9.41 -10.85 13.26
CA SER A 46 10.25 -12.02 13.52
C SER A 46 10.15 -13.03 12.37
N LYS A 47 11.08 -13.97 12.35
CA LYS A 47 11.02 -15.13 11.46
C LYS A 47 9.75 -15.96 11.70
N ASP A 48 9.30 -16.07 12.94
CA ASP A 48 8.07 -16.80 13.28
C ASP A 48 6.83 -16.15 12.66
N CYS A 49 6.74 -14.81 12.68
CA CYS A 49 5.68 -14.10 11.99
C CYS A 49 5.74 -14.29 10.47
N GLN A 50 6.94 -14.35 9.88
CA GLN A 50 7.08 -14.66 8.46
C GLN A 50 6.62 -16.08 8.13
N THR A 51 7.02 -17.08 8.92
CA THR A 51 6.64 -18.48 8.71
C THR A 51 5.14 -18.69 8.91
N ALA A 52 4.54 -18.09 9.94
CA ALA A 52 3.11 -18.16 10.20
C ALA A 52 2.27 -17.55 9.06
N HIS A 53 2.74 -16.44 8.49
CA HIS A 53 2.09 -15.78 7.34
C HIS A 53 2.44 -16.44 5.99
N TRP A 54 3.40 -17.36 5.92
CA TRP A 54 3.88 -17.92 4.66
C TRP A 54 2.79 -18.58 3.80
N PRO A 55 1.83 -19.36 4.35
CA PRO A 55 0.78 -20.00 3.55
C PRO A 55 -0.04 -18.99 2.73
N SER A 56 -0.45 -17.87 3.31
CA SER A 56 -1.18 -16.79 2.61
C SER A 56 -0.24 -15.86 1.84
N HIS A 57 1.04 -15.77 2.22
CA HIS A 57 2.01 -14.90 1.56
C HIS A 57 2.61 -15.47 0.27
N LYS A 58 2.81 -16.78 0.17
CA LYS A 58 3.66 -17.43 -0.85
C LYS A 58 3.33 -16.99 -2.28
N GLU A 59 2.04 -16.98 -2.63
CA GLU A 59 1.56 -16.59 -3.94
C GLU A 59 1.79 -15.09 -4.20
N ASN A 60 1.33 -14.24 -3.28
CA ASN A 60 1.55 -12.80 -3.33
C ASN A 60 3.05 -12.43 -3.39
N CYS A 61 3.89 -13.20 -2.70
CA CYS A 61 5.35 -13.04 -2.72
C CYS A 61 5.93 -13.31 -4.11
N THR A 62 5.42 -14.33 -4.80
CA THR A 62 5.85 -14.70 -6.16
C THR A 62 5.42 -13.62 -7.14
N LEU A 63 4.13 -13.30 -7.18
CA LEU A 63 3.57 -12.25 -8.06
C LEU A 63 4.26 -10.89 -7.88
N THR A 64 4.54 -10.50 -6.63
CA THR A 64 5.23 -9.23 -6.36
C THR A 64 6.70 -9.27 -6.77
N ALA A 65 7.36 -10.42 -6.68
CA ALA A 65 8.74 -10.57 -7.15
C ALA A 65 8.81 -10.51 -8.69
N ASP A 66 7.86 -11.15 -9.37
CA ASP A 66 7.77 -11.19 -10.83
C ASP A 66 7.44 -9.80 -11.38
N LEU A 67 6.44 -9.11 -10.81
CA LEU A 67 6.11 -7.72 -11.16
C LEU A 67 7.34 -6.78 -11.04
N ARG A 68 8.16 -6.95 -10.01
CA ARG A 68 9.39 -6.15 -9.84
C ARG A 68 10.46 -6.50 -10.86
N SER A 69 10.48 -7.73 -11.36
CA SER A 69 11.34 -8.14 -12.47
C SER A 69 10.88 -7.49 -13.77
N ASP A 70 9.57 -7.53 -14.04
CA ASP A 70 8.96 -6.95 -15.24
C ASP A 70 9.18 -5.44 -15.30
N ILE A 71 8.91 -4.72 -14.20
CA ILE A 71 9.17 -3.27 -14.10
C ILE A 71 10.62 -2.95 -14.44
N ARG A 72 11.57 -3.75 -13.95
CA ARG A 72 13.01 -3.56 -14.24
C ARG A 72 13.32 -3.77 -15.72
N ALA A 73 12.73 -4.80 -16.33
CA ALA A 73 12.90 -5.08 -17.75
C ALA A 73 12.30 -3.96 -18.63
N THR A 74 11.08 -3.52 -18.32
CA THR A 74 10.43 -2.38 -18.99
C THR A 74 11.26 -1.10 -18.87
N SER A 75 11.75 -0.79 -17.67
CA SER A 75 12.65 0.36 -17.47
C SER A 75 13.94 0.27 -18.28
N ALA A 76 14.54 -0.91 -18.39
CA ALA A 76 15.74 -1.09 -19.21
C ALA A 76 15.45 -0.84 -20.69
N ALA A 77 14.31 -1.35 -21.21
CA ALA A 77 13.88 -1.11 -22.58
C ALA A 77 13.61 0.38 -22.86
N LEU A 78 12.83 1.06 -22.01
CA LEU A 78 12.52 2.48 -22.19
C LEU A 78 13.76 3.38 -22.17
N ARG A 79 14.75 3.07 -21.32
CA ARG A 79 16.03 3.81 -21.31
C ARG A 79 16.85 3.59 -22.59
N ALA A 80 16.80 2.39 -23.18
CA ALA A 80 17.45 2.11 -24.45
C ALA A 80 16.82 2.87 -25.62
N GLU A 81 15.50 3.13 -25.56
CA GLU A 81 14.75 3.87 -26.59
C GLU A 81 14.85 5.41 -26.43
N GLY A 82 15.38 5.92 -25.31
CA GLY A 82 15.56 7.36 -25.10
C GLY A 82 14.26 8.15 -24.84
N LEU A 83 13.18 7.48 -24.42
CA LEU A 83 11.89 8.13 -24.16
C LEU A 83 11.89 8.89 -22.82
N GLY A 84 11.42 10.14 -22.83
CA GLY A 84 11.37 11.05 -21.67
C GLY A 84 10.24 10.81 -20.67
N ALA A 85 9.76 9.57 -20.53
CA ALA A 85 8.73 9.20 -19.55
C ALA A 85 9.34 9.01 -18.15
N PRO A 86 8.56 9.18 -17.07
CA PRO A 86 9.01 8.79 -15.74
C PRO A 86 9.38 7.30 -15.74
N ASP A 87 10.63 7.01 -15.37
CA ASP A 87 11.19 5.67 -15.35
C ASP A 87 10.38 4.75 -14.40
N PRO A 88 9.76 3.65 -14.88
CA PRO A 88 8.92 2.78 -14.05
C PRO A 88 9.61 2.24 -12.80
N GLN A 89 10.91 1.98 -12.86
CA GLN A 89 11.72 1.51 -11.75
C GLN A 89 11.89 2.59 -10.67
N GLU A 90 12.00 3.86 -11.08
CA GLU A 90 12.04 4.98 -10.16
C GLU A 90 10.67 5.22 -9.53
N ILE A 91 9.59 5.13 -10.32
CA ILE A 91 8.22 5.18 -9.80
C ILE A 91 7.98 4.04 -8.79
N GLU A 92 8.42 2.80 -9.05
CA GLU A 92 8.33 1.70 -8.09
C GLU A 92 9.09 1.98 -6.79
N ARG A 93 10.28 2.57 -6.88
CA ARG A 93 11.09 2.94 -5.71
C ARG A 93 10.36 4.00 -4.86
N LEU A 94 9.92 5.07 -5.50
CA LEU A 94 9.20 6.18 -4.87
C LEU A 94 7.86 5.71 -4.28
N LEU A 95 7.09 4.94 -5.04
CA LEU A 95 5.79 4.45 -4.59
C LEU A 95 5.94 3.47 -3.42
N LYS A 96 7.02 2.68 -3.39
CA LYS A 96 7.34 1.84 -2.22
C LYS A 96 7.62 2.68 -0.98
N GLN A 97 8.36 3.78 -1.10
CA GLN A 97 8.62 4.70 0.01
C GLN A 97 7.33 5.38 0.46
N PHE A 98 6.56 5.91 -0.48
CA PHE A 98 5.24 6.52 -0.24
C PHE A 98 4.29 5.57 0.49
N SER A 99 4.16 4.31 0.03
CA SER A 99 3.30 3.31 0.68
C SER A 99 3.72 3.01 2.12
N GLN A 100 4.98 3.21 2.48
CA GLN A 100 5.45 3.00 3.85
C GLN A 100 5.21 4.23 4.74
N THR A 101 5.50 5.43 4.25
CA THR A 101 5.36 6.67 5.03
C THR A 101 3.92 7.16 5.10
N ARG A 102 3.11 6.91 4.07
CA ARG A 102 1.70 7.36 3.99
C ARG A 102 0.70 6.29 4.44
N ARG A 103 1.16 5.18 5.03
CA ARG A 103 0.28 4.13 5.55
C ARG A 103 -0.79 4.67 6.53
N PRO A 104 -0.49 5.58 7.49
CA PRO A 104 -1.53 6.07 8.41
C PRO A 104 -2.62 6.85 7.70
N ILE A 105 -2.27 7.78 6.79
CA ILE A 105 -3.30 8.56 6.08
C ILE A 105 -4.15 7.68 5.17
N LEU A 106 -3.56 6.67 4.53
CA LEU A 106 -4.30 5.68 3.74
C LEU A 106 -5.24 4.84 4.62
N THR A 107 -4.80 4.48 5.84
CA THR A 107 -5.62 3.75 6.81
C THR A 107 -6.79 4.60 7.29
N MET A 108 -6.55 5.87 7.64
CA MET A 108 -7.61 6.81 8.04
C MET A 108 -8.60 7.06 6.90
N ALA A 109 -8.13 7.24 5.68
CA ALA A 109 -8.98 7.39 4.51
C ALA A 109 -9.87 6.16 4.29
N ALA A 110 -9.32 4.94 4.42
CA ALA A 110 -10.11 3.71 4.31
C ALA A 110 -11.16 3.58 5.42
N LEU A 111 -10.78 3.82 6.68
CA LEU A 111 -11.68 3.79 7.83
C LEU A 111 -12.89 4.73 7.63
N GLU A 112 -12.63 5.96 7.19
CA GLU A 112 -13.64 7.00 7.00
C GLU A 112 -14.49 6.75 5.75
N ALA A 113 -13.86 6.50 4.59
CA ALA A 113 -14.56 6.27 3.33
C ALA A 113 -15.49 5.03 3.37
N PHE A 114 -15.05 3.98 4.07
CA PHE A 114 -15.79 2.72 4.20
C PHE A 114 -16.76 2.73 5.38
N ARG A 115 -16.74 3.78 6.22
CA ARG A 115 -17.60 3.91 7.41
C ARG A 115 -17.42 2.78 8.42
N LEU A 116 -16.18 2.37 8.67
CA LEU A 116 -15.88 1.24 9.56
C LEU A 116 -16.10 1.54 11.05
N ASP A 117 -16.29 2.81 11.39
CA ASP A 117 -16.78 3.25 12.71
C ASP A 117 -18.20 2.73 12.99
N VAL A 118 -19.08 2.76 11.98
CA VAL A 118 -20.48 2.31 12.10
C VAL A 118 -20.69 0.90 11.55
N ARG A 119 -19.97 0.52 10.47
CA ARG A 119 -20.10 -0.76 9.76
C ARG A 119 -18.77 -1.52 9.71
N PRO A 120 -18.25 -2.00 10.84
CA PRO A 120 -16.97 -2.71 10.86
C PRO A 120 -16.95 -3.97 9.98
N GLN A 121 -18.08 -4.63 9.78
CA GLN A 121 -18.21 -5.82 8.94
C GLN A 121 -17.90 -5.55 7.45
N ASP A 122 -17.93 -4.29 7.02
CA ASP A 122 -17.65 -3.89 5.64
C ASP A 122 -16.14 -3.72 5.37
N VAL A 123 -15.26 -4.03 6.33
CA VAL A 123 -13.79 -3.86 6.22
C VAL A 123 -13.18 -4.47 4.96
N SER A 124 -13.76 -5.57 4.47
CA SER A 124 -13.33 -6.31 3.28
C SER A 124 -14.29 -6.18 2.09
N LYS A 125 -15.27 -5.27 2.17
CA LYS A 125 -16.26 -5.07 1.09
C LYS A 125 -15.79 -4.12 0.00
N TYR A 126 -14.86 -3.23 0.36
CA TYR A 126 -14.43 -2.12 -0.47
C TYR A 126 -12.92 -2.09 -0.68
N VAL A 127 -12.51 -1.43 -1.76
CA VAL A 127 -11.13 -1.10 -2.08
C VAL A 127 -10.99 0.41 -2.16
N LEU A 128 -9.96 0.96 -1.49
CA LEU A 128 -9.61 2.37 -1.59
C LEU A 128 -8.69 2.51 -2.80
N TRP A 129 -9.23 3.00 -3.91
CA TRP A 129 -8.45 3.32 -5.10
C TRP A 129 -7.80 4.70 -4.92
N VAL A 130 -6.49 4.78 -5.12
CA VAL A 130 -5.73 6.04 -5.06
C VAL A 130 -4.87 6.14 -6.32
N GLU A 131 -5.06 7.19 -7.10
CA GLU A 131 -4.30 7.47 -8.31
C GLU A 131 -3.42 8.70 -8.10
N LEU A 132 -2.13 8.55 -8.37
CA LEU A 132 -1.09 9.54 -8.14
C LEU A 132 -0.42 9.94 -9.45
N ALA A 133 0.00 11.20 -9.53
CA ALA A 133 0.94 11.67 -10.55
C ALA A 133 2.30 12.00 -9.90
N PRO A 134 3.42 11.69 -10.57
CA PRO A 134 4.72 12.15 -10.10
C PRO A 134 4.80 13.67 -10.25
N THR A 135 5.47 14.33 -9.32
CA THR A 135 5.67 15.79 -9.35
C THR A 135 7.07 16.19 -9.84
N GLY A 136 8.00 15.24 -9.85
CA GLY A 136 9.44 15.48 -10.06
C GLY A 136 10.15 16.13 -8.86
N ARG A 137 9.45 16.33 -7.74
CA ARG A 137 10.02 16.89 -6.51
C ARG A 137 10.57 15.78 -5.61
N PRO A 138 11.56 16.08 -4.76
CA PRO A 138 12.06 15.13 -3.77
C PRO A 138 11.02 14.83 -2.69
N TYR A 139 11.33 13.84 -1.86
CA TYR A 139 10.60 13.57 -0.62
C TYR A 139 10.42 14.85 0.22
N PRO A 140 9.25 15.08 0.84
CA PRO A 140 8.05 14.24 0.86
C PRO A 140 6.98 14.60 -0.19
N HIS A 141 7.38 15.23 -1.31
CA HIS A 141 6.49 15.83 -2.31
C HIS A 141 6.47 15.09 -3.65
N GLU A 142 6.89 13.83 -3.71
CA GLU A 142 7.14 13.11 -4.96
C GLU A 142 5.86 12.83 -5.77
N PHE A 143 4.71 12.84 -5.09
CA PHE A 143 3.42 12.56 -5.67
C PHE A 143 2.38 13.62 -5.32
N ARG A 144 1.46 13.84 -6.26
CA ARG A 144 0.19 14.56 -6.04
C ARG A 144 -0.99 13.63 -6.29
N LEU A 145 -2.11 13.88 -5.62
CA LEU A 145 -3.32 13.08 -5.80
C LEU A 145 -4.02 13.49 -7.10
N LEU A 146 -4.25 12.53 -8.00
CA LEU A 146 -5.10 12.72 -9.17
C LEU A 146 -6.57 12.48 -8.82
N ARG A 147 -6.85 11.33 -8.20
CA ARG A 147 -8.18 10.97 -7.71
C ARG A 147 -8.06 9.89 -6.65
N ALA A 148 -9.06 9.82 -5.78
CA ALA A 148 -9.27 8.66 -4.93
C ALA A 148 -10.75 8.31 -4.87
N GLU A 149 -11.04 7.02 -4.84
CA GLU A 149 -12.40 6.50 -4.89
C GLU A 149 -12.55 5.30 -3.96
N LYS A 150 -13.78 5.09 -3.49
CA LYS A 150 -14.20 3.84 -2.85
C LYS A 150 -14.83 2.96 -3.91
N TRP A 151 -14.21 1.83 -4.19
CA TRP A 151 -14.72 0.84 -5.14
C TRP A 151 -15.26 -0.39 -4.44
N THR A 152 -16.37 -0.93 -4.94
CA THR A 152 -16.74 -2.32 -4.70
C THR A 152 -15.85 -3.26 -5.53
N LEU A 153 -15.95 -4.57 -5.31
CA LEU A 153 -15.27 -5.54 -6.18
C LEU A 153 -15.81 -5.51 -7.62
N ASP A 154 -17.08 -5.14 -7.81
CA ASP A 154 -17.67 -5.02 -9.15
C ASP A 154 -17.17 -3.77 -9.86
N ASP A 155 -17.03 -2.65 -9.14
CA ASP A 155 -16.36 -1.46 -9.66
C ASP A 155 -14.90 -1.78 -10.03
N LEU A 156 -14.20 -2.55 -9.20
CA LEU A 156 -12.83 -2.99 -9.51
C LEU A 156 -12.81 -3.83 -10.80
N ARG A 157 -13.72 -4.78 -10.98
CA ARG A 157 -13.82 -5.58 -12.22
C ARG A 157 -14.11 -4.73 -13.44
N ALA A 158 -15.00 -3.74 -13.31
CA ALA A 158 -15.40 -2.86 -14.40
C ALA A 158 -14.29 -1.89 -14.80
N ASN A 159 -13.51 -1.38 -13.84
CA ASN A 159 -12.56 -0.29 -14.06
C ASN A 159 -11.09 -0.74 -14.13
N TYR A 160 -10.75 -1.95 -13.64
CA TYR A 160 -9.39 -2.49 -13.65
C TYR A 160 -9.14 -3.39 -14.86
N ALA A 161 -9.19 -2.81 -16.06
CA ALA A 161 -9.02 -3.51 -17.33
C ALA A 161 -7.55 -3.84 -17.65
N THR A 162 -6.90 -4.66 -16.82
CA THR A 162 -5.53 -5.15 -17.07
C THR A 162 -5.50 -6.68 -17.08
N PRO A 163 -4.55 -7.31 -17.80
CA PRO A 163 -4.38 -8.77 -17.77
C PRO A 163 -4.12 -9.33 -16.36
N SER A 164 -3.69 -8.49 -15.42
CA SER A 164 -3.41 -8.86 -14.03
C SER A 164 -4.65 -8.97 -13.13
N LEU A 165 -5.86 -8.66 -13.64
CA LEU A 165 -7.09 -8.66 -12.84
C LEU A 165 -7.38 -10.00 -12.13
N PRO A 166 -7.28 -11.18 -12.78
CA PRO A 166 -7.54 -12.45 -12.09
C PRO A 166 -6.65 -12.65 -10.87
N SER A 167 -5.33 -12.47 -11.02
CA SER A 167 -4.38 -12.59 -9.92
C SER A 167 -4.56 -11.51 -8.84
N LEU A 168 -5.05 -10.31 -9.21
CA LEU A 168 -5.44 -9.30 -8.22
C LEU A 168 -6.64 -9.77 -7.39
N LEU A 169 -7.67 -10.33 -8.02
CA LEU A 169 -8.86 -10.82 -7.33
C LEU A 169 -8.53 -11.99 -6.39
N GLU A 170 -7.66 -12.92 -6.81
CA GLU A 170 -7.15 -14.01 -5.95
C GLU A 170 -6.43 -13.47 -4.71
N ARG A 171 -5.60 -12.43 -4.87
CA ARG A 171 -4.93 -11.77 -3.73
C ARG A 171 -5.93 -11.10 -2.79
N ILE A 172 -6.96 -10.47 -3.33
CA ILE A 172 -8.02 -9.84 -2.53
C ILE A 172 -8.77 -10.91 -1.72
N GLU A 173 -9.11 -12.04 -2.33
CA GLU A 173 -9.78 -13.15 -1.65
C GLU A 173 -8.91 -13.74 -0.52
N SER A 174 -7.61 -13.91 -0.74
CA SER A 174 -6.68 -14.34 0.32
C SER A 174 -6.64 -13.36 1.50
N LEU A 175 -6.68 -12.04 1.23
CA LEU A 175 -6.77 -11.03 2.29
C LEU A 175 -8.12 -11.05 3.01
N HIS A 176 -9.22 -11.38 2.31
CA HIS A 176 -10.53 -11.53 2.95
C HIS A 176 -10.54 -12.69 3.94
N GLN A 177 -9.93 -13.83 3.58
CA GLN A 177 -9.76 -14.95 4.50
C GLN A 177 -8.93 -14.54 5.72
N GLN A 178 -7.82 -13.82 5.50
CA GLN A 178 -7.00 -13.29 6.60
C GLN A 178 -7.79 -12.31 7.49
N SER A 179 -8.62 -11.46 6.89
CA SER A 179 -9.49 -10.50 7.58
C SER A 179 -10.50 -11.21 8.50
N GLN A 180 -11.11 -12.30 8.02
CA GLN A 180 -12.03 -13.11 8.84
C GLN A 180 -11.32 -13.72 10.06
N GLU A 181 -10.08 -14.19 9.91
CA GLU A 181 -9.29 -14.73 11.04
C GLU A 181 -8.91 -13.67 12.07
N ILE A 182 -8.73 -12.41 11.65
CA ILE A 182 -8.51 -11.27 12.55
C ILE A 182 -9.80 -10.96 13.30
N ALA A 183 -10.93 -10.89 12.59
CA ALA A 183 -12.25 -10.64 13.18
C ALA A 183 -12.61 -11.67 14.25
N LYS A 184 -12.31 -12.96 14.02
CA LYS A 184 -12.49 -14.04 15.02
C LYS A 184 -11.65 -13.83 16.29
N LYS A 185 -10.56 -13.08 16.21
CA LYS A 185 -9.67 -12.75 17.35
C LYS A 185 -9.99 -11.39 17.99
N GLY A 186 -11.09 -10.75 17.59
CA GLY A 186 -11.56 -9.47 18.14
C GLY A 186 -10.97 -8.22 17.46
N GLY A 187 -10.16 -8.36 16.40
CA GLY A 187 -9.70 -7.21 15.62
C GLY A 187 -10.70 -6.82 14.52
N LEU A 188 -10.52 -5.65 13.91
CA LEU A 188 -11.43 -5.20 12.86
C LEU A 188 -11.29 -6.03 11.58
N GLY A 189 -10.06 -6.30 11.14
CA GLY A 189 -9.78 -7.02 9.89
C GLY A 189 -8.71 -6.35 9.03
N VAL A 190 -8.75 -6.62 7.72
CA VAL A 190 -7.84 -6.03 6.71
C VAL A 190 -8.65 -5.23 5.70
N ALA A 191 -8.46 -3.91 5.71
CA ALA A 191 -8.91 -3.05 4.61
C ALA A 191 -7.87 -3.08 3.48
N ILE A 192 -8.29 -2.78 2.25
CA ILE A 192 -7.41 -2.83 1.07
C ILE A 192 -7.36 -1.45 0.41
N ALA A 193 -6.14 -0.97 0.17
CA ALA A 193 -5.91 0.16 -0.73
C ALA A 193 -5.11 -0.29 -1.97
N ILE A 194 -5.46 0.25 -3.13
CA ILE A 194 -4.64 0.13 -4.34
C ILE A 194 -4.16 1.53 -4.71
N VAL A 195 -2.86 1.74 -4.58
CA VAL A 195 -2.20 3.00 -4.93
C VAL A 195 -1.53 2.83 -6.29
N SER A 196 -1.80 3.73 -7.24
CA SER A 196 -1.29 3.66 -8.60
C SER A 196 -0.56 4.93 -9.00
N CYS A 197 0.49 4.79 -9.80
CA CYS A 197 1.14 5.88 -10.50
C CYS A 197 1.52 5.39 -11.89
N GLY A 198 0.75 5.81 -12.90
CA GLY A 198 0.84 5.28 -14.26
C GLY A 198 0.72 3.74 -14.28
N PRO A 199 1.68 3.02 -14.89
CA PRO A 199 1.61 1.56 -14.98
C PRO A 199 1.88 0.86 -13.65
N VAL A 200 2.59 1.50 -12.70
CA VAL A 200 3.00 0.89 -11.43
C VAL A 200 1.86 0.95 -10.42
N LYS A 201 1.52 -0.20 -9.84
CA LYS A 201 0.39 -0.33 -8.89
C LYS A 201 0.77 -1.12 -7.65
N HIS A 202 0.35 -0.62 -6.50
CA HIS A 202 0.67 -1.13 -5.18
C HIS A 202 -0.62 -1.50 -4.45
N MET A 203 -0.88 -2.79 -4.33
CA MET A 203 -1.92 -3.30 -3.42
C MET A 203 -1.36 -3.33 -1.99
N MET A 204 -2.04 -2.65 -1.08
CA MET A 204 -1.65 -2.44 0.30
C MET A 204 -2.71 -3.04 1.23
N PRO A 205 -2.39 -4.14 1.94
CA PRO A 205 -3.17 -4.57 3.10
C PRO A 205 -3.01 -3.54 4.21
N LEU A 206 -4.13 -3.02 4.71
CA LEU A 206 -4.23 -2.09 5.83
C LEU A 206 -4.84 -2.87 7.01
N GLY A 207 -3.99 -3.61 7.72
CA GLY A 207 -4.42 -4.38 8.89
C GLY A 207 -4.75 -3.44 10.05
N ILE A 208 -5.93 -3.63 10.62
CA ILE A 208 -6.46 -2.78 11.69
C ILE A 208 -6.72 -3.68 12.89
N SER A 209 -5.82 -3.61 13.89
CA SER A 209 -5.83 -4.48 15.07
C SER A 209 -6.99 -4.18 16.01
N ASP A 210 -7.42 -2.93 16.09
CA ASP A 210 -8.38 -2.43 17.08
C ASP A 210 -9.64 -1.91 16.37
N HIS A 211 -10.81 -2.03 16.99
CA HIS A 211 -11.99 -1.39 16.43
C HIS A 211 -11.88 0.13 16.53
N PRO A 212 -12.30 0.90 15.51
CA PRO A 212 -12.28 2.37 15.56
C PRO A 212 -13.09 2.90 16.76
N ARG A 213 -14.17 2.21 17.12
CA ARG A 213 -15.00 2.53 18.29
C ARG A 213 -14.24 2.37 19.60
N ASP A 214 -13.38 1.36 19.72
CA ASP A 214 -12.57 1.11 20.92
C ASP A 214 -11.46 2.16 21.06
N ALA A 215 -10.99 2.69 19.92
CA ALA A 215 -10.07 3.82 19.86
C ALA A 215 -10.76 5.21 20.02
N GLY A 216 -12.09 5.24 20.26
CA GLY A 216 -12.85 6.49 20.38
C GLY A 216 -12.97 7.29 19.08
N LEU A 217 -12.60 6.71 17.92
CA LEU A 217 -12.69 7.37 16.62
C LEU A 217 -14.15 7.46 16.19
N LYS A 218 -14.62 8.69 15.95
CA LYS A 218 -15.93 8.99 15.35
C LYS A 218 -15.73 9.88 14.13
N PHE A 219 -16.29 9.48 13.00
CA PHE A 219 -16.23 10.26 11.76
C PHE A 219 -17.53 11.04 11.60
N GLU A 220 -17.58 12.26 12.15
CA GLU A 220 -18.79 13.09 12.17
C GLU A 220 -19.16 13.65 10.79
N ASN A 221 -18.16 14.00 9.97
CA ASN A 221 -18.35 14.45 8.59
C ASN A 221 -17.60 13.51 7.64
N THR A 222 -18.36 12.69 6.92
CA THR A 222 -17.83 11.59 6.11
C THR A 222 -17.47 11.98 4.69
N ASP A 223 -17.69 13.25 4.33
CA ASP A 223 -17.37 13.76 2.99
C ASP A 223 -15.96 14.37 2.94
N LEU A 224 -15.31 14.53 4.10
CA LEU A 224 -13.99 15.15 4.21
C LEU A 224 -12.81 14.19 4.01
N TRP A 225 -13.04 12.87 3.94
CA TRP A 225 -11.96 11.88 3.83
C TRP A 225 -11.05 12.16 2.62
N LEU A 226 -11.63 12.61 1.50
CA LEU A 226 -10.89 12.90 0.27
C LEU A 226 -10.00 14.13 0.43
N GLU A 227 -10.51 15.18 1.07
CA GLU A 227 -9.74 16.39 1.38
C GLU A 227 -8.62 16.09 2.37
N LYS A 228 -8.90 15.34 3.44
CA LYS A 228 -7.91 14.88 4.42
C LYS A 228 -6.83 14.03 3.75
N LEU A 229 -7.22 13.10 2.89
CA LEU A 229 -6.29 12.26 2.13
C LEU A 229 -5.39 13.12 1.23
N LYS A 230 -5.98 14.04 0.47
CA LYS A 230 -5.23 14.98 -0.37
C LYS A 230 -4.23 15.78 0.46
N MET A 231 -4.67 16.39 1.55
CA MET A 231 -3.81 17.14 2.46
C MET A 231 -2.69 16.25 3.03
N GLY A 232 -2.98 15.03 3.46
CA GLY A 232 -1.96 14.13 4.01
C GLY A 232 -0.97 13.58 2.97
N ILE A 233 -1.35 13.52 1.70
CA ILE A 233 -0.47 13.16 0.57
C ILE A 233 0.39 14.35 0.15
N GLU A 234 -0.23 15.51 -0.03
CA GLU A 234 0.39 16.69 -0.65
C GLU A 234 0.99 17.68 0.37
N ARG A 235 0.89 17.40 1.68
CA ARG A 235 1.37 18.30 2.74
C ARG A 235 2.81 18.73 2.49
N THR A 236 2.95 20.03 2.24
CA THR A 236 4.15 20.86 2.44
C THR A 236 4.37 20.98 3.94
N PHE A 237 5.39 20.35 4.49
CA PHE A 237 5.97 20.76 5.76
C PHE A 237 7.21 21.58 5.44
#